data_AF-A0AAD7BEE8-F1
#
_entry.id   AF-A0AAD7BEE8-F1
#
_cell.length_a   1.000
_cell.length_b   1.000
_cell.length_c   1.000
_cell.angle_alpha   90.00
_cell.angle_beta   90.00
_cell.angle_gamma   90.00
#
_symmetry.space_group_name_H-M   'P 1'
#
loop_
_entity.id
_entity.type
_entity.pdbx_description
1 polymer ?
#
loop_
_entity_poly.entity_id
_entity_poly.type
_entity_poly.pdbx_seq_one_letter_code
_entity_poly.pdbx_strand_id
1 'polypeptide(L)'
;MDLLELAKEKPHRKRIAQLRQSLRSEDLPIPSRPLLAQNIIQFLFERRLFDDAMDVYRHMLEDGAIPLPSTDALFLAIVVSSSQAPAADQLEGIQTILAYSTFTEPFFMEFLEHMAVLDIPVETAAELTRIYISLKQDQQPSRSLVMKLIDLQAQAGQIEAAAETIALYDISASSTVVSEPYARAIHSTPVSDQAAVDWIMGVMREKDVPIHIIVFNALIGRQKQLKDLRKAFAIYGVLMRLVHSTPLRPDATTYKHLFRILGHLYKKDYKPNKSRAEQDVGTVPQPRELFADMMAYWFSVVSHPPAADTRSERQEQMTMDASLLLIAFRTFLYLDDYPGALVILQLMLEMGIPVTERVYFVLTRYMARKVYYDVNVARARARAQGEADLTDPVFAFHVMGGEFKYSKMDKADKAYRWIVQRLLKSNARGEGEKSSGRVPTYEEIMGHETTLSGDKLDEWPLVSILHRAIRSSTPTGHIWGDNWRQEVVRKARWMMVPADDEYWSWKRK
;
A
#
# COMPACT_ATOMS: atom_id res chain seq x y z
N MET A 1 10.62 9.44 -18.56
CA MET A 1 10.73 8.02 -18.92
C MET A 1 11.98 7.47 -18.28
N ASP A 2 11.78 6.58 -17.32
CA ASP A 2 12.83 6.00 -16.50
C ASP A 2 13.52 4.87 -17.27
N LEU A 3 14.85 4.71 -17.20
CA LEU A 3 15.58 3.64 -17.90
C LEU A 3 15.12 2.23 -17.45
N LEU A 4 14.46 2.15 -16.29
CA LEU A 4 13.74 0.99 -15.77
C LEU A 4 12.50 0.60 -16.60
N GLU A 5 11.83 1.54 -17.28
CA GLU A 5 10.73 1.24 -18.21
C GLU A 5 11.29 0.65 -19.52
N LEU A 6 12.36 1.25 -20.05
CA LEU A 6 13.06 0.77 -21.25
C LEU A 6 13.66 -0.64 -21.09
N ALA A 7 14.15 -0.98 -19.89
CA ALA A 7 14.67 -2.32 -19.59
C ALA A 7 13.57 -3.39 -19.47
N LYS A 8 12.36 -3.00 -19.01
CA LYS A 8 11.19 -3.88 -19.00
C LYS A 8 10.67 -4.13 -20.41
N GLU A 9 10.73 -3.16 -21.31
CA GLU A 9 10.18 -3.28 -22.67
C GLU A 9 10.83 -4.36 -23.55
N LYS A 10 12.15 -4.59 -23.47
CA LYS A 10 12.86 -5.52 -24.38
C LYS A 10 12.34 -6.96 -24.38
N PRO A 11 12.18 -7.65 -23.23
CA PRO A 11 11.60 -8.99 -23.21
C PRO A 11 10.14 -9.01 -23.69
N HIS A 12 9.40 -7.90 -23.48
CA HIS A 12 8.00 -7.80 -23.92
C HIS A 12 7.86 -7.71 -25.44
N ARG A 13 8.68 -6.91 -26.11
CA ARG A 13 8.67 -6.82 -27.59
C ARG A 13 8.94 -8.16 -28.26
N LYS A 14 9.87 -8.97 -27.72
CA LYS A 14 10.16 -10.31 -28.22
C LYS A 14 8.97 -11.26 -28.05
N ARG A 15 8.30 -11.23 -26.89
CA ARG A 15 7.11 -12.04 -26.63
C ARG A 15 5.92 -11.63 -27.51
N ILE A 16 5.70 -10.33 -27.72
CA ILE A 16 4.66 -9.81 -28.63
C ILE A 16 4.94 -10.23 -30.07
N ALA A 17 6.20 -10.13 -30.53
CA ALA A 17 6.60 -10.59 -31.86
C ALA A 17 6.37 -12.10 -32.04
N GLN A 18 6.70 -12.91 -31.03
CA GLN A 18 6.43 -14.35 -31.02
C GLN A 18 4.93 -14.65 -31.10
N LEU A 19 4.10 -13.97 -30.30
CA LEU A 19 2.64 -14.14 -30.32
C LEU A 19 2.04 -13.75 -31.67
N ARG A 20 2.50 -12.65 -32.28
CA ARG A 20 2.10 -12.25 -33.64
C ARG A 20 2.52 -13.27 -34.70
N GLN A 21 3.71 -13.85 -34.56
CA GLN A 21 4.18 -14.90 -35.45
C GLN A 21 3.35 -16.17 -35.31
N SER A 22 2.95 -16.55 -34.09
CA SER A 22 2.05 -17.67 -33.84
C SER A 22 0.65 -17.43 -34.44
N LEU A 23 0.09 -16.22 -34.33
CA LEU A 23 -1.20 -15.90 -34.99
C LEU A 23 -1.16 -16.06 -36.52
N ARG A 24 0.01 -15.79 -37.13
CA ARG A 24 0.20 -15.85 -38.59
C ARG A 24 0.58 -17.23 -39.12
N SER A 25 0.91 -18.20 -38.26
CA SER A 25 1.29 -19.54 -38.74
C SER A 25 0.05 -20.27 -39.26
N GLU A 26 0.08 -20.68 -40.53
CA GLU A 26 -1.02 -21.43 -41.19
C GLU A 26 -1.31 -22.79 -40.50
N ASP A 27 -0.35 -23.32 -39.75
CA ASP A 27 -0.41 -24.63 -39.09
C ASP A 27 -1.34 -24.70 -37.86
N LEU A 28 -1.82 -23.58 -37.33
CA LEU A 28 -2.75 -23.60 -36.20
C LEU A 28 -4.17 -23.95 -36.65
N PRO A 29 -4.85 -24.93 -36.02
CA PRO A 29 -6.23 -25.24 -36.32
C PRO A 29 -7.12 -24.01 -36.10
N ILE A 30 -7.92 -23.68 -37.10
CA ILE A 30 -8.81 -22.51 -37.19
C ILE A 30 -9.59 -22.21 -35.88
N PRO A 31 -10.21 -23.18 -35.16
CA PRO A 31 -10.97 -22.89 -33.94
C PRO A 31 -10.13 -22.36 -32.77
N SER A 32 -8.80 -22.50 -32.80
CA SER A 32 -7.91 -21.99 -31.74
C SER A 32 -7.47 -20.54 -31.93
N ARG A 33 -7.62 -19.99 -33.16
CA ARG A 33 -7.12 -18.65 -33.50
C ARG A 33 -7.90 -17.51 -32.84
N PRO A 34 -9.26 -17.52 -32.77
CA PRO A 34 -10.01 -16.46 -32.10
C PRO A 34 -9.73 -16.39 -30.60
N LEU A 35 -9.65 -17.54 -29.93
CA LEU A 35 -9.32 -17.60 -28.50
C LEU A 35 -7.90 -17.11 -28.22
N LEU A 36 -6.94 -17.46 -29.10
CA LEU A 36 -5.58 -16.94 -29.00
C LEU A 36 -5.53 -15.42 -29.20
N ALA A 37 -6.26 -14.89 -30.19
CA ALA A 37 -6.36 -13.46 -30.44
C ALA A 37 -6.94 -12.72 -29.23
N GLN A 38 -8.00 -13.25 -28.61
CA GLN A 38 -8.60 -12.70 -27.39
C GLN A 38 -7.63 -12.67 -26.21
N ASN A 39 -6.91 -13.77 -25.97
CA ASN A 39 -5.87 -13.83 -24.93
C ASN A 39 -4.74 -12.81 -25.18
N ILE A 40 -4.38 -12.60 -26.45
CA ILE A 40 -3.39 -11.60 -26.85
C ILE A 40 -3.94 -10.19 -26.61
N ILE A 41 -5.20 -9.92 -26.97
CA ILE A 41 -5.86 -8.64 -26.73
C ILE A 41 -5.86 -8.33 -25.22
N GLN A 42 -6.31 -9.26 -24.38
CA GLN A 42 -6.31 -9.10 -22.92
C GLN A 42 -4.89 -8.80 -22.40
N PHE A 43 -3.89 -9.57 -22.83
CA PHE A 43 -2.50 -9.36 -22.44
C PHE A 43 -1.97 -7.98 -22.86
N LEU A 44 -2.32 -7.51 -24.06
CA LEU A 44 -1.93 -6.17 -24.53
C LEU A 44 -2.64 -5.07 -23.75
N PHE A 45 -3.91 -5.29 -23.38
CA PHE A 45 -4.71 -4.35 -22.59
C PHE A 45 -4.16 -4.17 -21.18
N GLU A 46 -3.84 -5.28 -20.49
CA GLU A 46 -3.18 -5.26 -19.17
C GLU A 46 -1.85 -4.49 -19.18
N ARG A 47 -1.21 -4.41 -20.35
CA ARG A 47 0.06 -3.70 -20.58
C ARG A 47 -0.11 -2.28 -21.12
N ARG A 48 -1.36 -1.81 -21.29
CA ARG A 48 -1.71 -0.50 -21.86
C ARG A 48 -1.20 -0.30 -23.30
N LEU A 49 -1.09 -1.38 -24.07
CA LEU A 49 -0.71 -1.36 -25.49
C LEU A 49 -1.97 -1.36 -26.36
N PHE A 50 -2.76 -0.30 -26.26
CA PHE A 50 -4.11 -0.23 -26.82
C PHE A 50 -4.11 -0.25 -28.36
N ASP A 51 -3.15 0.42 -29.01
CA ASP A 51 -3.03 0.42 -30.48
C ASP A 51 -2.74 -0.99 -31.02
N ASP A 52 -1.82 -1.72 -30.36
CA ASP A 52 -1.51 -3.10 -30.75
C ASP A 52 -2.72 -4.03 -30.52
N ALA A 53 -3.49 -3.82 -29.45
CA ALA A 53 -4.69 -4.59 -29.14
C ALA A 53 -5.80 -4.33 -30.17
N MET A 54 -5.98 -3.07 -30.54
CA MET A 54 -6.90 -2.59 -31.59
C MET A 54 -6.56 -3.22 -32.94
N ASP A 55 -5.28 -3.29 -33.30
CA ASP A 55 -4.84 -3.94 -34.54
C ASP A 55 -5.16 -5.44 -34.52
N VAL A 56 -4.86 -6.17 -33.43
CA VAL A 56 -5.20 -7.60 -33.32
C VAL A 56 -6.71 -7.83 -33.41
N TYR A 57 -7.50 -6.96 -32.79
CA TYR A 57 -8.96 -7.02 -32.84
C TYR A 57 -9.50 -6.79 -34.26
N ARG A 58 -8.98 -5.80 -35.00
CA ARG A 58 -9.37 -5.56 -36.40
C ARG A 58 -9.05 -6.77 -37.28
N HIS A 59 -7.85 -7.36 -37.16
CA HIS A 59 -7.49 -8.56 -37.92
C HIS A 59 -8.42 -9.73 -37.59
N MET A 60 -8.79 -9.91 -36.31
CA MET A 60 -9.74 -10.93 -35.89
C MET A 60 -11.11 -10.74 -36.57
N LEU A 61 -11.60 -9.50 -36.71
CA LEU A 61 -12.84 -9.21 -37.43
C LEU A 61 -12.71 -9.41 -38.95
N GLU A 62 -11.59 -8.99 -39.54
CA GLU A 62 -11.28 -9.18 -40.97
C GLU A 62 -11.22 -10.67 -41.35
N ASP A 63 -10.72 -11.51 -40.44
CA ASP A 63 -10.71 -12.97 -40.56
C ASP A 63 -12.09 -13.61 -40.37
N GLY A 64 -13.14 -12.81 -40.13
CA GLY A 64 -14.52 -13.27 -39.93
C GLY A 64 -14.77 -13.94 -38.58
N ALA A 65 -13.88 -13.78 -37.61
CA ALA A 65 -14.07 -14.33 -36.27
C ALA A 65 -15.04 -13.48 -35.45
N ILE A 66 -15.89 -14.16 -34.66
CA ILE A 66 -16.84 -13.50 -33.76
C ILE A 66 -16.16 -13.30 -32.39
N PRO A 67 -15.91 -12.05 -31.97
CA PRO A 67 -15.35 -11.76 -30.65
C PRO A 67 -16.27 -12.19 -29.50
N LEU A 68 -15.67 -12.39 -28.32
CA LEU A 68 -16.45 -12.50 -27.10
C LEU A 68 -17.00 -11.12 -26.69
N PRO A 69 -18.19 -11.05 -26.07
CA PRO A 69 -18.75 -9.80 -25.57
C PRO A 69 -17.83 -9.02 -24.62
N SER A 70 -16.99 -9.71 -23.85
CA SER A 70 -15.96 -9.08 -23.00
C SER A 70 -14.92 -8.33 -23.84
N THR A 71 -14.45 -8.92 -24.93
CA THR A 71 -13.51 -8.30 -25.87
C THR A 71 -14.12 -7.10 -26.56
N ASP A 72 -15.38 -7.19 -26.99
CA ASP A 72 -16.10 -6.08 -27.62
C ASP A 72 -16.30 -4.92 -26.66
N ALA A 73 -16.65 -5.21 -25.39
CA ALA A 73 -16.78 -4.19 -24.37
C ALA A 73 -15.47 -3.42 -24.17
N LEU A 74 -14.34 -4.13 -24.03
CA LEU A 74 -13.02 -3.51 -23.88
C LEU A 74 -12.69 -2.59 -25.05
N PHE A 75 -13.00 -3.02 -26.26
CA PHE A 75 -12.77 -2.23 -27.46
C PHE A 75 -13.65 -0.97 -27.49
N LEU A 76 -14.94 -1.10 -27.20
CA LEU A 76 -15.83 0.06 -27.11
C LEU A 76 -15.40 1.01 -26.00
N ALA A 77 -14.85 0.52 -24.88
CA ALA A 77 -14.26 1.39 -23.86
C ALA A 77 -13.05 2.17 -24.39
N ILE A 78 -12.18 1.56 -25.22
CA ILE A 78 -11.09 2.31 -25.88
C ILE A 78 -11.66 3.41 -26.78
N VAL A 79 -12.68 3.09 -27.57
CA VAL A 79 -13.34 4.06 -28.46
C VAL A 79 -13.97 5.21 -27.64
N VAL A 80 -14.65 4.89 -26.55
CA VAL A 80 -15.23 5.89 -25.62
C VAL A 80 -14.14 6.74 -24.98
N SER A 81 -13.03 6.15 -24.54
CA SER A 81 -11.90 6.88 -23.94
C SER A 81 -11.21 7.82 -24.94
N SER A 82 -11.26 7.49 -26.23
CA SER A 82 -10.69 8.31 -27.31
C SER A 82 -11.59 9.49 -27.70
N SER A 83 -12.86 9.48 -27.28
CA SER A 83 -13.82 10.55 -27.55
C SER A 83 -13.89 11.53 -26.38
N GLN A 84 -13.86 12.84 -26.66
CA GLN A 84 -13.99 13.87 -25.61
C GLN A 84 -15.39 13.90 -24.98
N ALA A 85 -16.41 13.46 -25.72
CA ALA A 85 -17.75 13.25 -25.23
C ALA A 85 -18.26 11.94 -25.86
N PRO A 86 -18.65 10.93 -25.06
CA PRO A 86 -19.22 9.72 -25.62
C PRO A 86 -20.48 10.09 -26.41
N ALA A 87 -20.52 9.79 -27.70
CA ALA A 87 -21.75 9.97 -28.47
C ALA A 87 -22.82 9.00 -27.94
N ALA A 88 -24.10 9.38 -28.03
CA ALA A 88 -25.20 8.50 -27.62
C ALA A 88 -25.09 7.10 -28.28
N ASP A 89 -24.69 7.07 -29.54
CA ASP A 89 -24.45 5.86 -30.34
C ASP A 89 -23.37 4.93 -29.72
N GLN A 90 -22.34 5.50 -29.08
CA GLN A 90 -21.29 4.72 -28.43
C GLN A 90 -21.80 4.06 -27.15
N LEU A 91 -22.64 4.76 -26.39
CA LEU A 91 -23.30 4.20 -25.21
C LEU A 91 -24.29 3.11 -25.64
N GLU A 92 -25.07 3.31 -26.70
CA GLU A 92 -26.00 2.30 -27.24
C GLU A 92 -25.26 1.01 -27.66
N GLY A 93 -24.08 1.14 -28.28
CA GLY A 93 -23.22 0.00 -28.61
C GLY A 93 -22.82 -0.80 -27.36
N ILE A 94 -22.42 -0.10 -26.28
CA ILE A 94 -22.09 -0.76 -25.00
C ILE A 94 -23.34 -1.40 -24.39
N GLN A 95 -24.48 -0.71 -24.39
CA GLN A 95 -25.74 -1.25 -23.86
C GLN A 95 -26.13 -2.56 -24.55
N THR A 96 -25.96 -2.64 -25.86
CA THR A 96 -26.20 -3.86 -26.64
C THR A 96 -25.33 -5.01 -26.16
N ILE A 97 -24.05 -4.74 -25.84
CA ILE A 97 -23.14 -5.76 -25.30
C ILE A 97 -23.54 -6.18 -23.88
N LEU A 98 -23.88 -5.22 -23.03
CA LEU A 98 -24.29 -5.47 -21.64
C LEU A 98 -25.57 -6.32 -21.56
N ALA A 99 -26.45 -6.24 -22.58
CA ALA A 99 -27.66 -7.04 -22.67
C ALA A 99 -27.38 -8.53 -22.89
N TYR A 100 -26.23 -8.93 -23.47
CA TYR A 100 -25.93 -10.35 -23.70
C TYR A 100 -25.96 -11.16 -22.40
N SER A 101 -26.60 -12.34 -22.44
CA SER A 101 -26.70 -13.24 -21.28
C SER A 101 -25.36 -13.80 -20.83
N THR A 102 -24.39 -13.89 -21.75
CA THR A 102 -23.01 -14.32 -21.49
C THR A 102 -22.17 -13.25 -20.80
N PHE A 103 -22.60 -11.99 -20.80
CA PHE A 103 -21.92 -10.89 -20.11
C PHE A 103 -22.34 -10.82 -18.64
N THR A 104 -21.67 -11.62 -17.83
CA THR A 104 -21.93 -11.80 -16.39
C THR A 104 -21.41 -10.64 -15.54
N GLU A 105 -21.85 -10.57 -14.29
CA GLU A 105 -21.42 -9.51 -13.37
C GLU A 105 -19.90 -9.47 -13.13
N PRO A 106 -19.19 -10.62 -12.97
CA PRO A 106 -17.73 -10.60 -12.88
C PRO A 106 -17.04 -9.93 -14.08
N PHE A 107 -17.52 -10.19 -15.31
CA PHE A 107 -16.99 -9.51 -16.50
C PHE A 107 -17.32 -8.02 -16.51
N PHE A 108 -18.49 -7.62 -16.01
CA PHE A 108 -18.83 -6.21 -15.87
C PHE A 108 -17.95 -5.51 -14.84
N MET A 109 -17.63 -6.16 -13.71
CA MET A 109 -16.73 -5.61 -12.70
C MET A 109 -15.30 -5.45 -13.23
N GLU A 110 -14.78 -6.45 -13.95
CA GLU A 110 -13.50 -6.36 -14.66
C GLU A 110 -13.52 -5.24 -15.70
N PHE A 111 -14.61 -5.11 -16.45
CA PHE A 111 -14.80 -4.02 -17.41
C PHE A 111 -14.72 -2.64 -16.75
N LEU A 112 -15.36 -2.42 -15.59
CA LEU A 112 -15.25 -1.16 -14.84
C LEU A 112 -13.82 -0.87 -14.36
N GLU A 113 -13.03 -1.90 -14.04
CA GLU A 113 -11.61 -1.72 -13.70
C GLU A 113 -10.80 -1.26 -14.92
N HIS A 114 -11.08 -1.82 -16.10
CA HIS A 114 -10.47 -1.40 -17.35
C HIS A 114 -10.86 0.03 -17.75
N MET A 115 -12.12 0.43 -17.54
CA MET A 115 -12.57 1.82 -17.75
C MET A 115 -11.77 2.81 -16.88
N ALA A 116 -11.51 2.46 -15.62
CA ALA A 116 -10.71 3.29 -14.73
C ALA A 116 -9.23 3.38 -15.17
N VAL A 117 -8.68 2.33 -15.80
CA VAL A 117 -7.33 2.35 -16.37
C VAL A 117 -7.23 3.22 -17.63
N LEU A 118 -8.32 3.31 -18.38
CA LEU A 118 -8.48 4.15 -19.57
C LEU A 118 -8.84 5.61 -19.25
N ASP A 119 -8.86 5.98 -17.96
CA ASP A 119 -9.25 7.32 -17.50
C ASP A 119 -10.64 7.77 -18.01
N ILE A 120 -11.57 6.83 -18.21
CA ILE A 120 -12.94 7.15 -18.61
C ILE A 120 -13.64 7.90 -17.46
N PRO A 121 -14.41 8.98 -17.73
CA PRO A 121 -15.12 9.73 -16.70
C PRO A 121 -15.97 8.84 -15.79
N VAL A 122 -15.91 9.12 -14.49
CA VAL A 122 -16.55 8.29 -13.46
C VAL A 122 -18.08 8.35 -13.57
N GLU A 123 -18.61 9.47 -14.05
CA GLU A 123 -20.02 9.69 -14.38
C GLU A 123 -20.50 8.65 -15.41
N THR A 124 -19.73 8.43 -16.48
CA THR A 124 -20.04 7.46 -17.53
C THR A 124 -20.03 6.03 -16.97
N ALA A 125 -19.04 5.71 -16.13
CA ALA A 125 -18.99 4.40 -15.48
C ALA A 125 -20.18 4.17 -14.52
N ALA A 126 -20.60 5.20 -13.77
CA ALA A 126 -21.79 5.14 -12.92
C ALA A 126 -23.06 4.93 -13.74
N GLU A 127 -23.20 5.64 -14.86
CA GLU A 127 -24.33 5.49 -15.79
C GLU A 127 -24.39 4.09 -16.39
N LEU A 128 -23.30 3.58 -16.93
CA LEU A 128 -23.23 2.22 -17.47
C LEU A 128 -23.54 1.16 -16.40
N THR A 129 -23.14 1.39 -15.15
CA THR A 129 -23.48 0.51 -14.02
C THR A 129 -24.98 0.49 -13.74
N ARG A 130 -25.65 1.65 -13.75
CA ARG A 130 -27.11 1.72 -13.62
C ARG A 130 -27.80 1.01 -14.78
N ILE A 131 -27.31 1.23 -16.01
CA ILE A 131 -27.87 0.58 -17.20
C ILE A 131 -27.71 -0.93 -17.10
N TYR A 132 -26.53 -1.43 -16.72
CA TYR A 132 -26.28 -2.86 -16.52
C TYR A 132 -27.28 -3.48 -15.55
N ILE A 133 -27.46 -2.87 -14.37
CA ILE A 133 -28.44 -3.35 -13.38
C ILE A 133 -29.86 -3.32 -13.95
N SER A 134 -30.22 -2.27 -14.69
CA SER A 134 -31.55 -2.14 -15.31
C SER A 134 -31.80 -3.11 -16.46
N LEU A 135 -30.75 -3.64 -17.11
CA LEU A 135 -30.86 -4.65 -18.16
C LEU A 135 -30.95 -6.07 -17.57
N LYS A 136 -30.45 -6.27 -16.35
CA LYS A 136 -30.45 -7.56 -15.65
C LYS A 136 -31.55 -7.65 -14.58
N GLN A 137 -32.74 -7.05 -14.82
CA GLN A 137 -33.81 -6.94 -13.81
C GLN A 137 -34.24 -8.28 -13.18
N ASP A 138 -34.10 -9.38 -13.93
CA ASP A 138 -34.41 -10.72 -13.45
C ASP A 138 -33.42 -11.24 -12.38
N GLN A 139 -32.29 -10.57 -12.20
CA GLN A 139 -31.24 -10.92 -11.24
C GLN A 139 -31.05 -9.79 -10.24
N GLN A 140 -31.19 -10.09 -8.95
CA GLN A 140 -30.83 -9.14 -7.91
C GLN A 140 -29.33 -8.83 -8.02
N PRO A 141 -28.92 -7.56 -8.15
CA PRO A 141 -27.51 -7.21 -8.30
C PRO A 141 -26.73 -7.64 -7.07
N SER A 142 -25.50 -8.11 -7.24
CA SER A 142 -24.70 -8.45 -6.07
C SER A 142 -24.38 -7.21 -5.24
N ARG A 143 -24.17 -7.44 -3.95
CA ARG A 143 -23.69 -6.41 -3.02
C ARG A 143 -22.42 -5.70 -3.51
N SER A 144 -21.51 -6.43 -4.18
CA SER A 144 -20.26 -5.86 -4.70
C SER A 144 -20.54 -4.83 -5.79
N LEU A 145 -21.45 -5.14 -6.70
CA LEU A 145 -21.87 -4.25 -7.78
C LEU A 145 -22.59 -3.01 -7.24
N VAL A 146 -23.50 -3.16 -6.29
CA VAL A 146 -24.20 -2.00 -5.70
C VAL A 146 -23.22 -1.10 -4.93
N MET A 147 -22.27 -1.67 -4.19
CA MET A 147 -21.22 -0.89 -3.53
C MET A 147 -20.31 -0.16 -4.51
N LYS A 148 -20.02 -0.77 -5.66
CA LYS A 148 -19.28 -0.14 -6.75
C LYS A 148 -20.08 1.00 -7.38
N LEU A 149 -21.39 0.85 -7.56
CA LEU A 149 -22.25 1.94 -8.04
C LEU A 149 -22.22 3.14 -7.07
N ILE A 150 -22.34 2.88 -5.77
CA ILE A 150 -22.25 3.92 -4.73
C ILE A 150 -20.90 4.64 -4.80
N ASP A 151 -19.79 3.91 -4.98
CA ASP A 151 -18.47 4.52 -5.16
C ASP A 151 -18.44 5.46 -6.37
N LEU A 152 -18.92 4.99 -7.53
CA LEU A 152 -18.87 5.73 -8.77
C LEU A 152 -19.76 6.98 -8.68
N GLN A 153 -20.98 6.85 -8.14
CA GLN A 153 -21.87 8.00 -7.92
C GLN A 153 -21.26 9.01 -6.94
N ALA A 154 -20.68 8.54 -5.82
CA ALA A 154 -20.03 9.43 -4.87
C ALA A 154 -18.81 10.14 -5.47
N GLN A 155 -17.98 9.44 -6.24
CA GLN A 155 -16.83 10.01 -6.96
C GLN A 155 -17.25 11.03 -8.03
N ALA A 156 -18.37 10.80 -8.70
CA ALA A 156 -19.00 11.72 -9.65
C ALA A 156 -19.70 12.92 -8.98
N GLY A 157 -19.69 13.02 -7.65
CA GLY A 157 -20.40 14.06 -6.91
C GLY A 157 -21.94 13.91 -6.91
N GLN A 158 -22.46 12.75 -7.33
CA GLN A 158 -23.89 12.43 -7.37
C GLN A 158 -24.33 11.78 -6.05
N ILE A 159 -24.22 12.55 -4.96
CA ILE A 159 -24.35 12.03 -3.59
C ILE A 159 -25.79 11.65 -3.25
N GLU A 160 -26.75 12.40 -3.79
CA GLU A 160 -28.19 12.10 -3.68
C GLU A 160 -28.50 10.76 -4.35
N ALA A 161 -27.98 10.55 -5.57
CA ALA A 161 -28.15 9.29 -6.28
C ALA A 161 -27.50 8.11 -5.53
N ALA A 162 -26.36 8.34 -4.87
CA ALA A 162 -25.74 7.34 -4.01
C ALA A 162 -26.63 6.99 -2.80
N ALA A 163 -27.25 7.97 -2.14
CA ALA A 163 -28.16 7.72 -1.02
C ALA A 163 -29.49 7.06 -1.45
N GLU A 164 -30.03 7.42 -2.61
CA GLU A 164 -31.14 6.72 -3.24
C GLU A 164 -30.78 5.27 -3.53
N THR A 165 -29.59 5.00 -4.07
CA THR A 165 -29.09 3.64 -4.31
C THR A 165 -28.98 2.85 -3.00
N ILE A 166 -28.50 3.46 -1.92
CA ILE A 166 -28.44 2.83 -0.58
C ILE A 166 -29.85 2.47 -0.08
N ALA A 167 -30.84 3.35 -0.29
CA ALA A 167 -32.22 3.14 0.13
C ALA A 167 -32.92 2.07 -0.72
N LEU A 168 -32.70 2.08 -2.04
CA LEU A 168 -33.39 1.20 -3.00
C LEU A 168 -33.03 -0.27 -2.79
N TYR A 169 -31.74 -0.56 -2.59
CA TYR A 169 -31.26 -1.94 -2.50
C TYR A 169 -31.23 -2.50 -1.07
N ASP A 170 -31.71 -1.73 -0.09
CA ASP A 170 -31.67 -2.03 1.36
C ASP A 170 -30.41 -2.83 1.76
N ILE A 171 -29.25 -2.32 1.34
CA ILE A 171 -27.97 -3.02 1.52
C ILE A 171 -27.67 -3.17 3.02
N SER A 172 -28.28 -2.32 3.83
CA SER A 172 -28.30 -2.33 5.28
C SER A 172 -28.88 -3.62 5.85
N ALA A 173 -29.96 -4.19 5.29
CA ALA A 173 -30.55 -5.43 5.77
C ALA A 173 -29.66 -6.67 5.52
N SER A 174 -28.81 -6.64 4.49
CA SER A 174 -27.93 -7.76 4.13
C SER A 174 -26.51 -7.64 4.69
N SER A 175 -26.14 -6.49 5.27
CA SER A 175 -24.81 -6.25 5.82
C SER A 175 -24.78 -6.47 7.34
N THR A 176 -23.69 -7.03 7.84
CA THR A 176 -23.37 -7.03 9.27
C THR A 176 -23.12 -5.63 9.81
N VAL A 177 -22.79 -4.66 8.94
CA VAL A 177 -22.47 -3.27 9.30
C VAL A 177 -23.28 -2.30 8.44
N VAL A 178 -24.43 -1.88 8.97
CA VAL A 178 -25.39 -0.96 8.34
C VAL A 178 -24.77 0.34 7.81
N SER A 179 -23.70 0.83 8.44
CA SER A 179 -23.03 2.08 8.06
C SER A 179 -22.03 1.95 6.90
N GLU A 180 -21.75 0.73 6.40
CA GLU A 180 -20.75 0.50 5.36
C GLU A 180 -20.99 1.26 4.05
N PRO A 181 -22.22 1.27 3.48
CA PRO A 181 -22.47 2.02 2.25
C PRO A 181 -22.18 3.52 2.40
N TYR A 182 -22.51 4.08 3.56
CA TYR A 182 -22.26 5.50 3.87
C TYR A 182 -20.78 5.80 4.08
N ALA A 183 -20.05 4.95 4.80
CA ALA A 183 -18.60 5.08 4.98
C ALA A 183 -17.88 5.04 3.61
N ARG A 184 -18.36 4.17 2.73
CA ARG A 184 -17.85 4.02 1.36
C ARG A 184 -18.12 5.27 0.52
N ALA A 185 -19.35 5.79 0.56
CA ALA A 185 -19.70 7.07 -0.07
C ALA A 185 -18.78 8.22 0.42
N ILE A 186 -18.60 8.38 1.74
CA ILE A 186 -17.71 9.40 2.33
C ILE A 186 -16.26 9.28 1.82
N HIS A 187 -15.77 8.05 1.70
CA HIS A 187 -14.41 7.78 1.23
C HIS A 187 -14.24 8.13 -0.25
N SER A 188 -15.26 7.85 -1.05
CA SER A 188 -15.28 7.99 -2.51
C SER A 188 -15.61 9.41 -2.98
N THR A 189 -16.28 10.23 -2.16
CA THR A 189 -16.55 11.65 -2.47
C THR A 189 -15.27 12.41 -2.84
N PRO A 190 -15.25 13.27 -3.88
CA PRO A 190 -14.12 14.13 -4.20
C PRO A 190 -13.64 14.93 -3.00
N VAL A 191 -12.31 15.05 -2.83
CA VAL A 191 -11.71 15.74 -1.67
C VAL A 191 -12.16 17.20 -1.53
N SER A 192 -12.53 17.85 -2.63
CA SER A 192 -13.01 19.23 -2.66
C SER A 192 -14.41 19.43 -2.08
N ASP A 193 -15.21 18.37 -1.97
CA ASP A 193 -16.62 18.45 -1.60
C ASP A 193 -16.86 18.05 -0.14
N GLN A 194 -16.68 19.01 0.77
CA GLN A 194 -16.98 18.79 2.19
C GLN A 194 -18.49 18.79 2.47
N ALA A 195 -19.27 19.53 1.69
CA ALA A 195 -20.72 19.63 1.88
C ALA A 195 -21.41 18.28 1.65
N ALA A 196 -20.96 17.52 0.65
CA ALA A 196 -21.37 16.14 0.43
C ALA A 196 -21.16 15.23 1.64
N VAL A 197 -20.00 15.31 2.29
CA VAL A 197 -19.71 14.50 3.48
C VAL A 197 -20.60 14.90 4.65
N ASP A 198 -20.80 16.20 4.87
CA ASP A 198 -21.68 16.69 5.93
C ASP A 198 -23.14 16.28 5.67
N TRP A 199 -23.56 16.28 4.41
CA TRP A 199 -24.88 15.80 3.99
C TRP A 199 -25.04 14.30 4.23
N ILE A 200 -24.06 13.45 3.84
CA ILE A 200 -24.09 12.00 4.10
C ILE A 200 -24.21 11.75 5.61
N MET A 201 -23.43 12.45 6.43
CA MET A 201 -23.51 12.35 7.89
C MET A 201 -24.87 12.82 8.44
N GLY A 202 -25.49 13.80 7.80
CA GLY A 202 -26.86 14.24 8.07
C GLY A 202 -27.89 13.15 7.77
N VAL A 203 -27.80 12.51 6.60
CA VAL A 203 -28.68 11.39 6.20
C VAL A 203 -28.53 10.20 7.15
N MET A 204 -27.30 9.86 7.54
CA MET A 204 -27.06 8.82 8.55
C MET A 204 -27.76 9.13 9.87
N ARG A 205 -27.70 10.39 10.32
CA ARG A 205 -28.37 10.83 11.54
C ARG A 205 -29.90 10.77 11.42
N GLU A 206 -30.45 11.22 10.31
CA GLU A 206 -31.90 11.22 10.05
C GLU A 206 -32.47 9.79 10.03
N LYS A 207 -31.73 8.85 9.44
CA LYS A 207 -32.10 7.44 9.34
C LYS A 207 -31.70 6.60 10.57
N ASP A 208 -31.22 7.24 11.64
CA ASP A 208 -30.70 6.60 12.86
C ASP A 208 -29.68 5.48 12.59
N VAL A 209 -28.82 5.68 11.58
CA VAL A 209 -27.77 4.72 11.23
C VAL A 209 -26.65 4.81 12.27
N PRO A 210 -26.33 3.71 12.99
CA PRO A 210 -25.29 3.73 14.00
C PRO A 210 -23.93 4.00 13.36
N ILE A 211 -23.16 4.93 13.93
CA ILE A 211 -21.80 5.22 13.47
C ILE A 211 -20.89 4.07 13.89
N HIS A 212 -20.25 3.41 12.93
CA HIS A 212 -19.27 2.34 13.15
C HIS A 212 -17.82 2.82 12.90
N ILE A 213 -16.81 2.03 13.30
CA ILE A 213 -15.38 2.38 13.12
C ILE A 213 -15.01 2.66 11.65
N ILE A 214 -15.65 1.97 10.71
CA ILE A 214 -15.42 2.16 9.28
C ILE A 214 -15.73 3.58 8.80
N VAL A 215 -16.67 4.29 9.45
CA VAL A 215 -16.98 5.69 9.16
C VAL A 215 -15.83 6.59 9.61
N PHE A 216 -15.28 6.36 10.80
CA PHE A 216 -14.07 7.07 11.26
C PHE A 216 -12.88 6.80 10.35
N ASN A 217 -12.69 5.55 9.90
CA ASN A 217 -11.65 5.19 8.95
C ASN A 217 -11.81 5.90 7.61
N ALA A 218 -13.04 6.03 7.09
CA ALA A 218 -13.34 6.80 5.89
C ALA A 218 -12.98 8.28 6.08
N LEU A 219 -13.40 8.89 7.19
CA LEU A 219 -13.10 10.28 7.53
C LEU A 219 -11.60 10.54 7.67
N ILE A 220 -10.87 9.72 8.44
CA ILE A 220 -9.40 9.82 8.59
C ILE A 220 -8.71 9.59 7.24
N GLY A 221 -9.17 8.60 6.48
CA GLY A 221 -8.67 8.28 5.14
C GLY A 221 -8.83 9.45 4.16
N ARG A 222 -9.95 10.16 4.23
CA ARG A 222 -10.22 11.38 3.47
C ARG A 222 -9.30 12.53 3.90
N GLN A 223 -9.15 12.79 5.20
CA GLN A 223 -8.25 13.84 5.69
C GLN A 223 -6.79 13.60 5.30
N LYS A 224 -6.37 12.32 5.24
CA LYS A 224 -5.06 11.92 4.69
C LYS A 224 -4.93 12.33 3.21
N GLN A 225 -5.96 12.13 2.37
CA GLN A 225 -5.93 12.53 0.95
C GLN A 225 -5.86 14.06 0.82
N LEU A 226 -6.62 14.79 1.65
CA LEU A 226 -6.57 16.26 1.78
C LEU A 226 -5.25 16.80 2.34
N LYS A 227 -4.40 15.93 2.88
CA LYS A 227 -3.19 16.28 3.64
C LYS A 227 -3.49 17.20 4.84
N ASP A 228 -4.71 17.15 5.38
CA ASP A 228 -5.11 17.84 6.62
C ASP A 228 -4.86 16.92 7.81
N LEU A 229 -3.61 16.91 8.26
CA LEU A 229 -3.16 16.01 9.31
C LEU A 229 -3.83 16.33 10.66
N ARG A 230 -4.04 17.63 10.94
CA ARG A 230 -4.66 18.09 12.18
C ARG A 230 -6.08 17.55 12.32
N LYS A 231 -6.90 17.64 11.27
CA LYS A 231 -8.25 17.08 11.29
C LYS A 231 -8.25 15.57 11.41
N ALA A 232 -7.32 14.88 10.75
CA ALA A 232 -7.20 13.42 10.89
C ALA A 232 -6.96 13.00 12.34
N PHE A 233 -6.03 13.67 13.04
CA PHE A 233 -5.77 13.40 14.46
C PHE A 233 -6.85 13.94 15.40
N ALA A 234 -7.55 15.01 15.04
CA ALA A 234 -8.73 15.46 15.79
C ALA A 234 -9.86 14.41 15.74
N ILE A 235 -10.11 13.81 14.58
CA ILE A 235 -11.07 12.71 14.41
C ILE A 235 -10.64 11.50 15.23
N TYR A 236 -9.36 11.14 15.20
CA TYR A 236 -8.82 10.09 16.07
C TYR A 236 -8.99 10.41 17.56
N GLY A 237 -8.72 11.65 17.98
CA GLY A 237 -8.94 12.08 19.37
C GLY A 237 -10.41 12.01 19.80
N VAL A 238 -11.36 12.30 18.89
CA VAL A 238 -12.80 12.08 19.14
C VAL A 238 -13.08 10.59 19.32
N LEU A 239 -12.57 9.73 18.44
CA LEU A 239 -12.72 8.28 18.55
C LEU A 239 -12.20 7.76 19.90
N MET A 240 -11.00 8.19 20.31
CA MET A 240 -10.38 7.79 21.57
C MET A 240 -11.21 8.20 22.80
N ARG A 241 -11.88 9.36 22.76
CA ARG A 241 -12.83 9.76 23.83
C ARG A 241 -14.07 8.87 23.85
N LEU A 242 -14.60 8.51 22.67
CA LEU A 242 -15.81 7.70 22.54
C LEU A 242 -15.59 6.23 22.91
N VAL A 243 -14.36 5.72 22.82
CA VAL A 243 -13.99 4.34 23.20
C VAL A 243 -14.46 4.00 24.63
N HIS A 244 -14.42 4.95 25.56
CA HIS A 244 -14.83 4.71 26.95
C HIS A 244 -16.35 4.60 27.14
N SER A 245 -17.14 5.14 26.22
CA SER A 245 -18.61 5.22 26.35
C SER A 245 -19.37 4.45 25.27
N THR A 246 -18.68 3.88 24.29
CA THR A 246 -19.27 3.20 23.12
C THR A 246 -18.49 1.93 22.79
N PRO A 247 -19.05 1.00 21.99
CA PRO A 247 -18.29 -0.16 21.48
C PRO A 247 -17.28 0.19 20.39
N LEU A 248 -17.14 1.47 20.00
CA LEU A 248 -16.21 1.89 18.96
C LEU A 248 -14.76 1.69 19.40
N ARG A 249 -13.96 1.02 18.59
CA ARG A 249 -12.52 0.80 18.84
C ARG A 249 -11.71 1.11 17.59
N PRO A 250 -10.55 1.78 17.71
CA PRO A 250 -9.63 1.92 16.58
C PRO A 250 -9.14 0.55 16.14
N ASP A 251 -9.09 0.33 14.83
CA ASP A 251 -8.69 -0.94 14.23
C ASP A 251 -7.35 -0.82 13.46
N ALA A 252 -6.90 -1.92 12.86
CA ALA A 252 -5.68 -1.93 12.07
C ALA A 252 -5.71 -0.93 10.92
N THR A 253 -6.88 -0.66 10.34
CA THR A 253 -7.05 0.32 9.26
C THR A 253 -6.86 1.74 9.78
N THR A 254 -7.42 2.07 10.95
CA THR A 254 -7.22 3.34 11.66
C THR A 254 -5.73 3.63 11.81
N TYR A 255 -4.98 2.71 12.42
CA TYR A 255 -3.55 2.89 12.65
C TYR A 255 -2.73 2.92 11.35
N LYS A 256 -3.11 2.13 10.32
CA LYS A 256 -2.47 2.21 9.00
C LYS A 256 -2.60 3.62 8.40
N HIS A 257 -3.76 4.27 8.54
CA HIS A 257 -3.93 5.64 8.07
C HIS A 257 -3.07 6.62 8.87
N LEU A 258 -3.09 6.54 10.20
CA LEU A 258 -2.38 7.45 11.09
C LEU A 258 -0.85 7.32 10.96
N PHE A 259 -0.29 6.11 10.93
CA PHE A 259 1.15 5.92 10.69
C PHE A 259 1.54 6.37 9.27
N ARG A 260 0.71 6.15 8.25
CA ARG A 260 0.99 6.71 6.92
C ARG A 260 1.03 8.23 6.95
N ILE A 261 0.11 8.88 7.67
CA ILE A 261 0.12 10.33 7.86
C ILE A 261 1.44 10.77 8.51
N LEU A 262 1.83 10.17 9.65
CA LEU A 262 3.09 10.48 10.34
C LEU A 262 4.30 10.25 9.43
N GLY A 263 4.33 9.13 8.72
CA GLY A 263 5.40 8.81 7.79
C GLY A 263 5.55 9.85 6.67
N HIS A 264 4.46 10.48 6.21
CA HIS A 264 4.54 11.59 5.25
C HIS A 264 5.03 12.87 5.90
N LEU A 265 4.60 13.17 7.13
CA LEU A 265 5.02 14.36 7.88
C LEU A 265 6.53 14.38 8.14
N TYR A 266 7.11 13.23 8.47
CA TYR A 266 8.52 13.12 8.88
C TYR A 266 9.49 12.71 7.77
N LYS A 267 9.03 12.44 6.54
CA LYS A 267 9.91 12.04 5.44
C LYS A 267 10.78 13.20 4.96
N LYS A 268 12.11 13.10 5.14
CA LYS A 268 13.11 14.14 4.81
C LYS A 268 13.13 14.63 3.36
N ASP A 269 12.78 13.77 2.40
CA ASP A 269 12.73 14.14 0.95
C ASP A 269 11.54 15.08 0.64
N TYR A 270 10.54 15.11 1.52
CA TYR A 270 9.50 16.13 1.47
C TYR A 270 10.13 17.39 2.05
N LYS A 271 10.41 18.41 1.21
CA LYS A 271 10.89 19.72 1.68
C LYS A 271 10.03 20.09 2.89
N PRO A 272 10.57 20.05 4.11
CA PRO A 272 9.76 20.35 5.25
C PRO A 272 9.47 21.84 5.14
N ASN A 273 8.19 22.19 5.07
CA ASN A 273 7.78 23.35 5.86
C ASN A 273 8.09 22.92 7.31
N LYS A 274 9.35 23.06 7.76
CA LYS A 274 9.72 22.80 9.16
C LYS A 274 8.77 23.55 10.09
N SER A 275 8.31 24.73 9.63
CA SER A 275 7.23 25.50 10.21
C SER A 275 5.94 24.71 10.46
N ARG A 276 5.50 23.80 9.59
CA ARG A 276 4.26 23.01 9.81
C ARG A 276 4.45 21.91 10.87
N ALA A 277 5.57 21.19 10.85
CA ALA A 277 5.84 20.18 11.88
C ALA A 277 6.07 20.82 13.26
N GLU A 278 6.72 21.99 13.31
CA GLU A 278 6.95 22.76 14.54
C GLU A 278 5.71 23.51 15.02
N GLN A 279 4.74 23.84 14.15
CA GLN A 279 3.46 24.47 14.52
C GLN A 279 2.39 23.47 15.02
N ASP A 280 2.57 22.16 14.81
CA ASP A 280 1.53 21.13 15.04
C ASP A 280 1.74 20.29 16.31
N VAL A 281 2.72 20.64 17.13
CA VAL A 281 3.25 19.83 18.24
C VAL A 281 2.22 19.48 19.32
N GLY A 282 1.12 20.24 19.43
CA GLY A 282 0.09 20.00 20.46
C GLY A 282 -1.05 19.05 20.06
N THR A 283 -1.24 18.76 18.77
CA THR A 283 -2.42 18.01 18.29
C THR A 283 -2.05 16.67 17.66
N VAL A 284 -0.80 16.51 17.22
CA VAL A 284 -0.32 15.30 16.56
C VAL A 284 0.40 14.41 17.60
N PRO A 285 -0.10 13.20 17.87
CA PRO A 285 0.54 12.28 18.82
C PRO A 285 1.93 11.87 18.30
N GLN A 286 2.84 11.63 19.22
CA GLN A 286 4.14 11.08 18.86
C GLN A 286 3.97 9.66 18.31
N PRO A 287 4.80 9.23 17.35
CA PRO A 287 4.79 7.87 16.80
C PRO A 287 4.88 6.78 17.87
N ARG A 288 5.62 7.02 18.96
CA ARG A 288 5.68 6.11 20.12
C ARG A 288 4.36 6.05 20.89
N GLU A 289 3.72 7.19 21.12
CA GLU A 289 2.42 7.28 21.80
C GLU A 289 1.35 6.58 20.97
N LEU A 290 1.26 6.87 19.67
CA LEU A 290 0.32 6.21 18.76
C LEU A 290 0.55 4.69 18.71
N PHE A 291 1.81 4.25 18.77
CA PHE A 291 2.15 2.83 18.83
C PHE A 291 1.75 2.22 20.17
N ALA A 292 1.98 2.90 21.28
CA ALA A 292 1.53 2.47 22.61
C ALA A 292 0.02 2.33 22.68
N ASP A 293 -0.72 3.32 22.13
CA ASP A 293 -2.17 3.26 22.02
C ASP A 293 -2.58 2.02 21.20
N MET A 294 -2.01 1.86 20.01
CA MET A 294 -2.24 0.68 19.16
C MET A 294 -2.05 -0.63 19.93
N MET A 295 -0.93 -0.77 20.64
CA MET A 295 -0.63 -1.95 21.44
C MET A 295 -1.65 -2.15 22.57
N ALA A 296 -1.97 -1.10 23.33
CA ALA A 296 -2.94 -1.19 24.41
C ALA A 296 -4.30 -1.72 23.92
N TYR A 297 -4.76 -1.32 22.73
CA TYR A 297 -6.01 -1.85 22.17
C TYR A 297 -5.90 -3.27 21.66
N TRP A 298 -4.80 -3.57 20.99
CA TRP A 298 -4.56 -4.86 20.37
C TRP A 298 -4.39 -5.97 21.42
N PHE A 299 -3.93 -5.63 22.63
CA PHE A 299 -3.79 -6.54 23.76
C PHE A 299 -4.89 -6.43 24.83
N SER A 300 -5.70 -5.37 24.82
CA SER A 300 -6.84 -5.31 25.74
C SER A 300 -7.76 -6.53 25.56
N VAL A 301 -7.86 -7.34 26.62
CA VAL A 301 -8.59 -8.64 26.71
C VAL A 301 -10.03 -8.55 26.20
N VAL A 302 -10.62 -7.35 26.18
CA VAL A 302 -11.97 -7.07 25.67
C VAL A 302 -12.08 -7.29 24.14
N SER A 303 -10.97 -7.16 23.40
CA SER A 303 -10.96 -7.26 21.93
C SER A 303 -10.86 -8.70 21.41
N HIS A 304 -10.53 -9.67 22.27
CA HIS A 304 -10.38 -11.09 21.88
C HIS A 304 -11.18 -11.97 22.83
N PRO A 305 -12.49 -12.20 22.57
CA PRO A 305 -13.23 -13.19 23.33
C PRO A 305 -12.51 -14.54 23.22
N PRO A 306 -12.28 -15.26 24.34
CA PRO A 306 -11.48 -16.50 24.39
C PRO A 306 -12.07 -17.67 23.57
N ALA A 307 -13.15 -17.46 22.83
CA ALA A 307 -13.92 -18.47 22.10
C ALA A 307 -13.62 -18.54 20.58
N ALA A 308 -12.76 -17.69 20.03
CA ALA A 308 -12.36 -17.80 18.61
C ALA A 308 -11.32 -18.92 18.42
N ASP A 309 -11.83 -20.14 18.30
CA ASP A 309 -11.08 -21.38 17.98
C ASP A 309 -10.76 -21.53 16.49
N THR A 310 -11.09 -20.55 15.66
CA THR A 310 -10.77 -20.54 14.23
C THR A 310 -9.34 -20.03 14.02
N ARG A 311 -8.40 -20.96 13.86
CA ARG A 311 -7.02 -20.72 13.42
C ARG A 311 -6.93 -19.76 12.21
N SER A 312 -7.96 -19.73 11.36
CA SER A 312 -8.10 -18.82 10.21
C SER A 312 -8.25 -17.35 10.62
N GLU A 313 -9.08 -17.01 11.61
CA GLU A 313 -9.31 -15.62 12.04
C GLU A 313 -8.04 -15.01 12.65
N ARG A 314 -7.33 -15.81 13.48
CA ARG A 314 -6.03 -15.38 14.02
C ARG A 314 -4.99 -15.17 12.91
N GLN A 315 -5.01 -16.00 11.87
CA GLN A 315 -4.05 -15.90 10.77
C GLN A 315 -4.37 -14.74 9.81
N GLU A 316 -5.65 -14.44 9.58
CA GLU A 316 -6.09 -13.22 8.87
C GLU A 316 -5.71 -11.96 9.65
N GLN A 317 -5.95 -11.95 10.97
CA GLN A 317 -5.54 -10.88 11.87
C GLN A 317 -4.01 -10.67 11.79
N MET A 318 -3.22 -11.73 12.01
CA MET A 318 -1.75 -11.70 11.86
C MET A 318 -1.27 -11.15 10.52
N THR A 319 -1.96 -11.45 9.42
CA THR A 319 -1.61 -10.94 8.08
C THR A 319 -1.92 -9.46 7.94
N MET A 320 -3.09 -9.01 8.42
CA MET A 320 -3.44 -7.60 8.47
C MET A 320 -2.45 -6.81 9.33
N ASP A 321 -1.98 -7.43 10.39
CA ASP A 321 -1.08 -6.86 11.39
C ASP A 321 0.36 -6.76 10.89
N ALA A 322 0.85 -7.74 10.12
CA ALA A 322 2.17 -7.67 9.49
C ALA A 322 2.34 -6.42 8.61
N SER A 323 1.30 -6.08 7.83
CA SER A 323 1.31 -4.88 7.00
C SER A 323 1.27 -3.58 7.81
N LEU A 324 0.55 -3.57 8.93
CA LEU A 324 0.48 -2.43 9.86
C LEU A 324 1.83 -2.20 10.53
N LEU A 325 2.45 -3.26 11.07
CA LEU A 325 3.77 -3.19 11.70
C LEU A 325 4.84 -2.74 10.71
N LEU A 326 4.78 -3.18 9.45
CA LEU A 326 5.70 -2.70 8.42
C LEU A 326 5.53 -1.19 8.14
N ILE A 327 4.29 -0.69 8.17
CA ILE A 327 4.00 0.74 8.01
C ILE A 327 4.51 1.53 9.24
N ALA A 328 4.29 1.01 10.45
CA ALA A 328 4.83 1.60 11.67
C ALA A 328 6.37 1.60 11.64
N PHE A 329 7.01 0.46 11.37
CA PHE A 329 8.46 0.32 11.21
C PHE A 329 9.05 1.38 10.27
N ARG A 330 8.44 1.55 9.11
CA ARG A 330 8.84 2.55 8.12
C ARG A 330 8.69 3.97 8.65
N THR A 331 7.65 4.24 9.43
CA THR A 331 7.43 5.54 10.09
C THR A 331 8.58 5.83 11.06
N PHE A 332 8.90 4.90 11.97
CA PHE A 332 10.02 5.03 12.91
C PHE A 332 11.36 5.26 12.21
N LEU A 333 11.62 4.55 11.09
CA LEU A 333 12.79 4.81 10.29
C LEU A 333 12.83 6.24 9.75
N TYR A 334 11.72 6.79 9.25
CA TYR A 334 11.67 8.17 8.75
C TYR A 334 11.97 9.24 9.80
N LEU A 335 11.68 8.94 11.06
CA LEU A 335 12.03 9.77 12.21
C LEU A 335 13.47 9.60 12.70
N ASP A 336 14.24 8.69 12.10
CA ASP A 336 15.51 8.21 12.65
C ASP A 336 15.39 7.60 14.06
N ASP A 337 14.19 7.15 14.46
CA ASP A 337 13.97 6.46 15.73
C ASP A 337 14.29 4.96 15.57
N TYR A 338 15.58 4.67 15.44
CA TYR A 338 16.09 3.30 15.32
C TYR A 338 15.76 2.40 16.51
N PRO A 339 15.76 2.88 17.77
CA PRO A 339 15.28 2.09 18.90
C PRO A 339 13.82 1.65 18.71
N GLY A 340 12.92 2.55 18.30
CA GLY A 340 11.53 2.19 18.04
C GLY A 340 11.36 1.22 16.86
N ALA A 341 12.13 1.43 15.78
CA ALA A 341 12.15 0.50 14.65
C ALA A 341 12.63 -0.91 15.06
N LEU A 342 13.62 -1.00 15.96
CA LEU A 342 14.10 -2.28 16.48
C LEU A 342 13.05 -2.97 17.37
N VAL A 343 12.35 -2.22 18.22
CA VAL A 343 11.24 -2.76 19.04
C VAL A 343 10.16 -3.38 18.14
N ILE A 344 9.80 -2.72 17.02
CA ILE A 344 8.82 -3.27 16.08
C ILE A 344 9.34 -4.55 15.42
N LEU A 345 10.62 -4.58 15.01
CA LEU A 345 11.21 -5.77 14.41
C LEU A 345 11.21 -6.95 15.40
N GLN A 346 11.55 -6.70 16.67
CA GLN A 346 11.48 -7.71 17.73
C GLN A 346 10.05 -8.19 17.96
N LEU A 347 9.09 -7.26 17.99
CA LEU A 347 7.68 -7.57 18.14
C LEU A 347 7.15 -8.46 17.00
N MET A 348 7.55 -8.18 15.74
CA MET A 348 7.19 -9.06 14.60
C MET A 348 7.64 -10.50 14.87
N LEU A 349 8.88 -10.69 15.33
CA LEU A 349 9.44 -12.02 15.61
C LEU A 349 8.71 -12.73 16.76
N GLU A 350 8.40 -12.01 17.83
CA GLU A 350 7.69 -12.53 18.99
C GLU A 350 6.26 -12.95 18.66
N MET A 351 5.59 -12.22 17.78
CA MET A 351 4.25 -12.57 17.29
C MET A 351 4.28 -13.63 16.18
N GLY A 352 5.45 -14.18 15.85
CA GLY A 352 5.61 -15.20 14.80
C GLY A 352 5.40 -14.65 13.38
N ILE A 353 5.43 -13.34 13.19
CA ILE A 353 5.35 -12.70 11.88
C ILE A 353 6.74 -12.81 11.22
N PRO A 354 6.87 -13.51 10.09
CA PRO A 354 8.16 -13.72 9.46
C PRO A 354 8.70 -12.40 8.89
N VAL A 355 10.02 -12.23 8.98
CA VAL A 355 10.73 -11.16 8.26
C VAL A 355 10.67 -11.47 6.77
N THR A 356 10.02 -10.60 5.99
CA THR A 356 9.92 -10.72 4.53
C THR A 356 11.00 -9.89 3.82
N GLU A 357 11.20 -10.15 2.53
CA GLU A 357 12.06 -9.37 1.63
C GLU A 357 11.65 -7.90 1.62
N ARG A 358 10.36 -7.63 1.87
CA ARG A 358 9.83 -6.27 1.97
C ARG A 358 10.35 -5.52 3.20
N VAL A 359 10.53 -6.20 4.35
CA VAL A 359 11.15 -5.61 5.55
C VAL A 359 12.60 -5.27 5.27
N TYR A 360 13.32 -6.22 4.65
CA TYR A 360 14.69 -6.03 4.16
C TYR A 360 14.81 -4.82 3.23
N PHE A 361 13.96 -4.76 2.21
CA PHE A 361 13.90 -3.65 1.26
C PHE A 361 13.70 -2.33 1.96
N VAL A 362 12.74 -2.23 2.88
CA VAL A 362 12.45 -0.98 3.60
C VAL A 362 13.65 -0.51 4.40
N LEU A 363 14.27 -1.38 5.22
CA LEU A 363 15.41 -1.00 6.05
C LEU A 363 16.65 -0.69 5.21
N THR A 364 17.05 -1.60 4.33
CA THR A 364 18.27 -1.44 3.53
C THR A 364 18.19 -0.25 2.59
N ARG A 365 17.02 0.02 2.00
CA ARG A 365 16.78 1.24 1.21
C ARG A 365 16.92 2.50 2.02
N TYR A 366 16.34 2.52 3.21
CA TYR A 366 16.44 3.67 4.11
C TYR A 366 17.90 3.92 4.49
N MET A 367 18.59 2.89 4.96
CA MET A 367 19.98 2.98 5.38
C MET A 367 20.91 3.36 4.23
N ALA A 368 20.73 2.77 3.04
CA ALA A 368 21.54 3.10 1.88
C ALA A 368 21.41 4.56 1.47
N ARG A 369 20.20 5.12 1.50
CA ARG A 369 19.98 6.55 1.26
C ARG A 369 20.67 7.41 2.31
N LYS A 370 20.60 7.03 3.59
CA LYS A 370 21.22 7.80 4.67
C LYS A 370 22.75 7.75 4.60
N VAL A 371 23.32 6.58 4.34
CA VAL A 371 24.75 6.39 4.05
C VAL A 371 25.19 7.27 2.88
N TYR A 372 24.43 7.24 1.78
CA TYR A 372 24.73 8.04 0.59
C TYR A 372 24.70 9.55 0.88
N TYR A 373 23.69 10.01 1.62
CA TYR A 373 23.58 11.40 2.04
C TYR A 373 24.75 11.83 2.94
N ASP A 374 25.10 11.02 3.94
CA ASP A 374 26.20 11.29 4.87
C ASP A 374 27.55 11.40 4.13
N VAL A 375 27.81 10.50 3.19
CA VAL A 375 29.00 10.54 2.31
C VAL A 375 29.03 11.82 1.47
N ASN A 376 27.90 12.24 0.91
CA ASN A 376 27.85 13.47 0.10
C ASN A 376 28.04 14.73 0.94
N VAL A 377 27.52 14.77 2.17
CA VAL A 377 27.74 15.88 3.11
C VAL A 377 29.22 15.96 3.50
N ALA A 378 29.85 14.83 3.83
CA ALA A 378 31.28 14.76 4.12
C ALA A 378 32.12 15.27 2.93
N ARG A 379 31.81 14.81 1.71
CA ARG A 379 32.47 15.29 0.48
C ARG A 379 32.30 16.80 0.25
N ALA A 380 31.11 17.33 0.48
CA ALA A 380 30.85 18.76 0.34
C ALA A 380 31.67 19.60 1.34
N ARG A 381 31.78 19.13 2.59
CA ARG A 381 32.61 19.76 3.63
C ARG A 381 34.09 19.73 3.28
N ALA A 382 34.61 18.56 2.85
CA ALA A 382 36.00 18.41 2.44
C ALA A 382 36.36 19.36 1.28
N ARG A 383 35.47 19.51 0.28
CA ARG A 383 35.65 20.48 -0.82
C ARG A 383 35.67 21.93 -0.34
N ALA A 384 34.82 22.27 0.64
CA ALA A 384 34.75 23.63 1.19
C ALA A 384 35.99 24.00 2.03
N GLN A 385 36.64 23.02 2.66
CA GLN A 385 37.78 23.23 3.55
C GLN A 385 39.16 23.16 2.86
N GLY A 386 39.21 22.82 1.56
CA GLY A 386 40.42 22.94 0.75
C GLY A 386 41.54 21.93 1.04
N GLU A 387 41.33 20.92 1.89
CA GLU A 387 42.41 19.99 2.26
C GLU A 387 41.94 18.57 2.65
N ALA A 388 42.92 17.66 2.65
CA ALA A 388 42.84 16.19 2.68
C ALA A 388 42.34 15.57 4.01
N ASP A 389 41.95 16.38 4.98
CA ASP A 389 41.38 15.90 6.25
C ASP A 389 39.90 15.60 6.05
N LEU A 390 39.69 14.48 5.38
CA LEU A 390 38.41 13.88 5.04
C LEU A 390 37.65 13.57 6.34
N THR A 391 36.87 14.52 6.85
CA THR A 391 35.92 14.26 7.94
C THR A 391 35.10 13.04 7.59
N ASP A 392 35.32 11.95 8.33
CA ASP A 392 34.72 10.67 7.98
C ASP A 392 33.19 10.79 8.03
N PRO A 393 32.47 10.16 7.08
CA PRO A 393 31.03 10.05 7.14
C PRO A 393 30.68 9.15 8.33
N VAL A 394 30.51 9.76 9.51
CA VAL A 394 30.39 9.07 10.80
C VAL A 394 29.28 8.04 10.78
N PHE A 395 28.13 8.37 10.19
CA PHE A 395 27.00 7.44 10.11
C PHE A 395 27.36 6.27 9.19
N ALA A 396 27.90 6.56 8.00
CA ALA A 396 28.29 5.53 7.05
C ALA A 396 29.34 4.57 7.62
N PHE A 397 30.37 5.11 8.27
CA PHE A 397 31.44 4.32 8.89
C PHE A 397 30.91 3.32 9.92
N HIS A 398 30.04 3.77 10.82
CA HIS A 398 29.49 2.92 11.88
C HIS A 398 28.54 1.84 11.34
N VAL A 399 27.67 2.18 10.39
CA VAL A 399 26.68 1.23 9.87
C VAL A 399 27.31 0.22 8.90
N MET A 400 28.24 0.66 8.05
CA MET A 400 28.91 -0.18 7.04
C MET A 400 30.08 -1.01 7.61
N GLY A 401 30.53 -0.69 8.82
CA GLY A 401 31.72 -1.28 9.45
C GLY A 401 33.01 -0.55 9.07
N GLY A 402 34.01 -0.61 9.97
CA GLY A 402 35.20 0.27 9.95
C GLY A 402 36.16 0.15 8.75
N GLU A 403 35.92 -0.77 7.81
CA GLU A 403 36.71 -0.89 6.56
C GLU A 403 36.13 -0.08 5.39
N PHE A 404 35.13 0.76 5.64
CA PHE A 404 34.39 1.46 4.59
C PHE A 404 35.23 2.57 3.92
N LYS A 405 35.74 2.31 2.72
CA LYS A 405 36.42 3.31 1.86
C LYS A 405 35.44 3.95 0.88
N TYR A 406 34.88 5.12 1.23
CA TYR A 406 33.87 5.83 0.42
C TYR A 406 34.42 6.52 -0.84
N SER A 407 35.74 6.56 -1.04
CA SER A 407 36.37 7.01 -2.28
C SER A 407 35.94 6.21 -3.52
N LYS A 408 35.37 5.01 -3.33
CA LYS A 408 34.89 4.15 -4.42
C LYS A 408 33.44 4.39 -4.88
N MET A 409 32.70 5.34 -4.28
CA MET A 409 31.25 5.57 -4.53
C MET A 409 30.93 6.55 -5.68
N ASP A 410 31.76 6.64 -6.72
CA ASP A 410 31.62 7.69 -7.75
C ASP A 410 30.54 7.45 -8.82
N LYS A 411 29.91 6.27 -8.86
CA LYS A 411 28.78 5.98 -9.78
C LYS A 411 27.50 5.76 -8.98
N ALA A 412 26.58 6.72 -9.00
CA ALA A 412 25.36 6.73 -8.18
C ALA A 412 24.54 5.42 -8.29
N ASP A 413 24.37 4.88 -9.49
CA ASP A 413 23.58 3.65 -9.71
C ASP A 413 24.24 2.40 -9.13
N LYS A 414 25.58 2.32 -9.24
CA LYS A 414 26.34 1.21 -8.63
C LYS A 414 26.50 1.39 -7.13
N ALA A 415 26.52 2.64 -6.65
CA ALA A 415 26.70 2.96 -5.24
C ALA A 415 25.55 2.38 -4.41
N TYR A 416 24.30 2.54 -4.83
CA TYR A 416 23.16 2.04 -4.07
C TYR A 416 23.17 0.50 -3.94
N ARG A 417 23.33 -0.21 -5.06
CA ARG A 417 23.45 -1.69 -5.07
C ARG A 417 24.62 -2.16 -4.19
N TRP A 418 25.77 -1.51 -4.33
CA TRP A 418 26.96 -1.82 -3.54
C TRP A 418 26.75 -1.57 -2.05
N ILE A 419 26.10 -0.46 -1.66
CA ILE A 419 25.77 -0.18 -0.26
C ILE A 419 24.89 -1.28 0.30
N VAL A 420 23.81 -1.66 -0.40
CA VAL A 420 22.90 -2.70 0.07
C VAL A 420 23.65 -4.04 0.23
N GLN A 421 24.42 -4.46 -0.77
CA GLN A 421 25.21 -5.69 -0.70
C GLN A 421 26.21 -5.66 0.47
N ARG A 422 26.87 -4.52 0.70
CA ARG A 422 27.83 -4.38 1.80
C ARG A 422 27.12 -4.31 3.15
N LEU A 423 25.95 -3.68 3.27
CA LEU A 423 25.12 -3.71 4.48
C LEU A 423 24.77 -5.16 4.84
N LEU A 424 24.29 -5.93 3.87
CA LEU A 424 23.94 -7.34 4.09
C LEU A 424 25.18 -8.18 4.46
N LYS A 425 26.29 -8.01 3.74
CA LYS A 425 27.53 -8.78 3.99
C LYS A 425 28.19 -8.43 5.33
N SER A 426 28.26 -7.15 5.68
CA SER A 426 28.95 -6.68 6.90
C SER A 426 28.15 -6.90 8.19
N ASN A 427 26.87 -7.21 8.04
CA ASN A 427 25.94 -7.47 9.14
C ASN A 427 25.41 -8.91 9.12
N ALA A 428 25.83 -9.73 8.14
CA ALA A 428 25.71 -11.18 8.26
C ALA A 428 26.44 -11.65 9.52
N ARG A 429 25.96 -12.71 10.16
CA ARG A 429 26.51 -13.24 11.42
C ARG A 429 28.02 -13.41 11.35
N GLY A 430 28.69 -13.16 12.46
CA GLY A 430 30.11 -13.50 12.63
C GLY A 430 30.30 -15.01 12.59
N GLU A 431 31.51 -15.46 12.25
CA GLU A 431 31.90 -16.87 12.29
C GLU A 431 31.60 -17.45 13.69
N GLY A 432 30.52 -18.24 13.83
CA GLY A 432 30.18 -18.93 15.08
C GLY A 432 28.70 -18.96 15.49
N GLU A 433 27.85 -18.05 15.00
CA GLU A 433 26.41 -18.07 15.34
C GLU A 433 25.58 -18.87 14.33
N LYS A 434 24.83 -19.88 14.81
CA LYS A 434 23.95 -20.72 13.97
C LYS A 434 22.80 -19.90 13.41
N SER A 435 22.83 -19.60 12.10
CA SER A 435 21.75 -18.88 11.42
C SER A 435 20.38 -19.53 11.63
N SER A 436 19.36 -18.72 11.93
CA SER A 436 17.95 -19.15 11.95
C SER A 436 17.31 -19.19 10.57
N GLY A 437 17.99 -18.68 9.54
CA GLY A 437 17.43 -18.55 8.19
C GLY A 437 18.44 -18.14 7.11
N ARG A 438 17.93 -17.81 5.92
CA ARG A 438 18.72 -17.34 4.78
C ARG A 438 18.71 -15.81 4.72
N VAL A 439 19.82 -15.19 4.30
CA VAL A 439 19.84 -13.75 3.99
C VAL A 439 19.45 -13.56 2.52
N PRO A 440 18.44 -12.73 2.20
CA PRO A 440 18.01 -12.54 0.82
C PRO A 440 19.08 -11.79 0.00
N THR A 441 19.15 -12.09 -1.29
CA THR A 441 20.03 -11.40 -2.24
C THR A 441 19.48 -10.01 -2.56
N TYR A 442 20.32 -9.16 -3.16
CA TYR A 442 19.87 -7.86 -3.65
C TYR A 442 18.73 -8.00 -4.67
N GLU A 443 18.81 -8.97 -5.58
CA GLU A 443 17.80 -9.12 -6.65
C GLU A 443 16.45 -9.60 -6.10
N GLU A 444 16.45 -10.47 -5.08
CA GLU A 444 15.23 -10.87 -4.36
C GLU A 444 14.60 -9.69 -3.62
N ILE A 445 15.42 -8.88 -2.92
CA ILE A 445 14.96 -7.66 -2.23
C ILE A 445 14.33 -6.66 -3.21
N MET A 446 14.84 -6.58 -4.45
CA MET A 446 14.33 -5.68 -5.48
C MET A 446 13.15 -6.27 -6.27
N GLY A 447 12.78 -7.54 -6.04
CA GLY A 447 11.72 -8.23 -6.76
C GLY A 447 12.08 -8.59 -8.20
N HIS A 448 13.37 -8.68 -8.52
CA HIS A 448 13.86 -9.09 -9.85
C HIS A 448 13.96 -10.61 -9.99
N GLU A 449 14.19 -11.32 -8.88
CA GLU A 449 14.16 -12.78 -8.82
C GLU A 449 12.89 -13.23 -8.09
N THR A 450 12.24 -14.27 -8.60
CA THR A 450 11.20 -14.98 -7.85
C THR A 450 11.85 -15.56 -6.61
N THR A 451 11.40 -15.07 -5.45
CA THR A 451 11.82 -15.56 -4.13
C THR A 451 11.77 -17.09 -4.11
N LEU A 452 12.79 -17.73 -3.54
CA LEU A 452 12.73 -19.14 -3.15
C LEU A 452 11.64 -19.26 -2.08
N SER A 453 10.41 -19.45 -2.55
CA SER A 453 9.18 -19.35 -1.76
C SER A 453 9.18 -20.43 -0.69
N GLY A 454 9.36 -20.04 0.58
CA GLY A 454 9.23 -20.92 1.74
C GLY A 454 10.40 -20.85 2.72
N ASP A 455 11.56 -20.33 2.32
CA ASP A 455 12.70 -20.21 3.23
C ASP A 455 12.48 -19.10 4.25
N LYS A 456 12.63 -19.41 5.53
CA LYS A 456 12.66 -18.41 6.60
C LYS A 456 13.87 -17.49 6.40
N LEU A 457 13.64 -16.18 6.28
CA LEU A 457 14.73 -15.21 6.22
C LEU A 457 15.31 -14.96 7.62
N ASP A 458 16.64 -14.87 7.71
CA ASP A 458 17.34 -14.52 8.96
C ASP A 458 17.05 -13.06 9.31
N GLU A 459 16.69 -12.77 10.54
CA GLU A 459 16.43 -11.43 11.05
C GLU A 459 17.72 -10.69 11.45
N TRP A 460 18.80 -11.43 11.73
CA TRP A 460 19.99 -10.90 12.37
C TRP A 460 20.66 -9.73 11.63
N PRO A 461 20.80 -9.74 10.28
CA PRO A 461 21.38 -8.61 9.57
C PRO A 461 20.61 -7.31 9.80
N LEU A 462 19.29 -7.36 9.90
CA LEU A 462 18.45 -6.18 10.14
C LEU A 462 18.65 -5.65 11.56
N VAL A 463 18.67 -6.55 12.55
CA VAL A 463 18.95 -6.22 13.96
C VAL A 463 20.33 -5.58 14.10
N SER A 464 21.35 -6.16 13.50
CA SER A 464 22.73 -5.67 13.53
C SER A 464 22.86 -4.29 12.87
N ILE A 465 22.22 -4.07 11.72
CA ILE A 465 22.14 -2.75 11.06
C ILE A 465 21.50 -1.72 11.99
N LEU A 466 20.38 -2.04 12.63
CA LEU A 466 19.70 -1.13 13.55
C LEU A 466 20.55 -0.84 14.80
N HIS A 467 21.21 -1.84 15.39
CA HIS A 467 22.13 -1.64 16.51
C HIS A 467 23.26 -0.66 16.16
N ARG A 468 23.86 -0.80 14.97
CA ARG A 468 24.90 0.13 14.51
C ARG A 468 24.35 1.53 14.25
N ALA A 469 23.15 1.64 13.71
CA ALA A 469 22.48 2.92 13.50
C ALA A 469 22.12 3.62 14.82
N ILE A 470 21.70 2.88 15.85
CA ILE A 470 21.48 3.40 17.20
C ILE A 470 22.80 3.99 17.74
N ARG A 471 23.91 3.25 17.62
CA ARG A 471 25.23 3.69 18.08
C ARG A 471 25.70 4.97 17.39
N SER A 472 25.44 5.11 16.10
CA SER A 472 25.86 6.28 15.31
C SER A 472 24.95 7.50 15.49
N SER A 473 23.71 7.30 15.93
CA SER A 473 22.72 8.38 16.12
C SER A 473 22.95 9.23 17.37
N THR A 474 23.79 8.78 18.30
CA THR A 474 24.03 9.44 19.59
C THR A 474 25.45 10.01 19.64
N PRO A 475 25.64 11.31 19.97
CA PRO A 475 26.96 11.96 19.98
C PRO A 475 27.99 11.23 20.83
N THR A 476 27.55 10.58 21.91
CA THR A 476 28.39 9.83 22.86
C THR A 476 28.27 8.31 22.71
N GLY A 477 27.46 7.79 21.78
CA GLY A 477 27.13 6.36 21.68
C GLY A 477 28.34 5.44 21.48
N HIS A 478 29.44 5.97 20.94
CA HIS A 478 30.68 5.22 20.80
C HIS A 478 31.41 4.95 22.12
N ILE A 479 31.14 5.75 23.17
CA ILE A 479 31.79 5.70 24.48
C ILE A 479 31.04 4.78 25.46
N TRP A 480 29.72 4.60 25.32
CA TRP A 480 28.88 4.04 26.40
C TRP A 480 28.65 2.51 26.35
N GLY A 481 29.35 1.78 25.47
CA GLY A 481 29.33 0.31 25.41
C GLY A 481 27.94 -0.32 25.13
N ASP A 482 27.84 -1.64 25.29
CA ASP A 482 26.60 -2.38 25.02
C ASP A 482 25.47 -2.11 26.02
N ASN A 483 25.80 -1.71 27.25
CA ASN A 483 24.82 -1.46 28.32
C ASN A 483 23.91 -0.27 28.01
N TRP A 484 24.46 0.83 27.48
CA TRP A 484 23.65 1.96 27.00
C TRP A 484 22.65 1.52 25.94
N ARG A 485 23.07 0.65 25.01
CA ARG A 485 22.22 0.22 23.90
C ARG A 485 21.01 -0.52 24.41
N GLN A 486 21.23 -1.45 25.33
CA GLN A 486 20.14 -2.15 25.99
C GLN A 486 19.22 -1.18 26.72
N GLU A 487 19.78 -0.15 27.38
CA GLU A 487 19.00 0.83 28.11
C GLU A 487 18.09 1.68 27.23
N VAL A 488 18.56 2.15 26.07
CA VAL A 488 17.71 2.96 25.18
C VAL A 488 16.68 2.13 24.43
N VAL A 489 17.02 0.90 24.04
CA VAL A 489 16.03 -0.03 23.48
C VAL A 489 14.99 -0.38 24.54
N ARG A 490 15.42 -0.62 25.79
CA ARG A 490 14.54 -0.83 26.94
C ARG A 490 13.62 0.38 27.11
N LYS A 491 14.15 1.59 27.21
CA LYS A 491 13.35 2.82 27.36
C LYS A 491 12.35 3.00 26.21
N ALA A 492 12.79 2.80 24.96
CA ALA A 492 11.89 2.88 23.81
C ALA A 492 10.74 1.86 23.92
N ARG A 493 11.07 0.64 24.35
CA ARG A 493 10.09 -0.41 24.56
C ARG A 493 9.10 -0.08 25.67
N TRP A 494 9.54 0.43 26.81
CA TRP A 494 8.67 0.89 27.90
C TRP A 494 7.70 1.98 27.45
N MET A 495 8.10 2.82 26.50
CA MET A 495 7.23 3.87 25.94
C MET A 495 6.25 3.35 24.88
N MET A 496 6.48 2.18 24.31
CA MET A 496 5.75 1.65 23.15
C MET A 496 4.89 0.43 23.48
N VAL A 497 5.21 -0.29 24.55
CA VAL A 497 4.53 -1.51 24.96
C VAL A 497 4.10 -1.34 26.42
N PRO A 498 2.79 -1.41 26.73
CA PRO A 498 2.30 -1.32 28.11
C PRO A 498 3.00 -2.32 29.04
N ALA A 499 3.36 -1.86 30.23
CA ALA A 499 4.13 -2.66 31.20
C ALA A 499 3.28 -3.71 31.94
N ASP A 500 1.98 -3.44 32.06
CA ASP A 500 1.06 -4.15 32.96
C ASP A 500 0.35 -5.33 32.29
N ASP A 501 0.65 -5.64 31.03
CA ASP A 501 0.04 -6.76 30.32
C ASP A 501 0.78 -8.06 30.66
N GLU A 502 0.19 -8.88 31.54
CA GLU A 502 0.71 -10.20 31.98
C GLU A 502 1.05 -11.15 30.81
N TYR A 503 0.43 -10.93 29.64
CA TYR A 503 0.73 -11.64 28.39
C TYR A 503 2.17 -11.49 27.93
N TRP A 504 2.87 -10.45 28.40
CA TRP A 504 4.26 -10.17 28.13
C TRP A 504 5.16 -10.49 29.34
N SER A 505 5.14 -11.75 29.82
CA SER A 505 6.25 -12.22 30.64
C SER A 505 7.48 -12.40 29.72
N TRP A 506 8.32 -11.38 29.64
CA TRP A 506 9.60 -11.44 28.95
C TRP A 506 10.57 -12.31 29.74
N LYS A 507 10.33 -13.62 29.76
CA LYS A 507 11.36 -14.57 30.17
C LYS A 507 12.41 -14.55 29.07
N ARG A 508 13.51 -13.81 29.32
CA ARG A 508 14.77 -13.92 28.58
C ARG A 508 15.03 -15.42 28.33
N LYS A 509 14.90 -15.85 27.07
CA LYS A 509 15.52 -17.09 26.61
C LYS A 509 16.79 -16.71 25.85
#